data_AF-A0A0M3DGU2-F1
#
_entry.id   AF-A0A0M3DGU2-F1
#
_cell.length_a   1.000
_cell.length_b   1.000
_cell.length_c   1.000
_cell.angle_alpha   90.00
_cell.angle_beta   90.00
_cell.angle_gamma   90.00
#
_symmetry.space_group_name_H-M   'P 1'
#
loop_
_entity.id
_entity.type
_entity.pdbx_description
1 polymer ?
#
loop_
_entity_poly.entity_id
_entity_poly.type
_entity_poly.pdbx_seq_one_letter_code
_entity_poly.pdbx_strand_id
1 'polypeptide(L)'
;MEEFINFLDSNLYLNGFKMIKLSSNKILIFKSFSKYSKCIYIDIIDDIIQVKIDKIFDVYGFYNGIERLMLPKNSFNDMKSSLNYIQKNCR
;
A
#
# COMPACT_ATOMS: atom_id res chain seq x y z
N MET A 1 -15.02 3.29 5.39
CA MET A 1 -13.79 3.78 4.73
C MET A 1 -13.25 5.06 5.38
N GLU A 2 -14.04 6.13 5.51
CA GLU A 2 -13.54 7.41 6.09
C GLU A 2 -12.95 7.24 7.48
N GLU A 3 -13.59 6.44 8.33
CA GLU A 3 -13.05 6.07 9.65
C GLU A 3 -11.66 5.45 9.55
N PHE A 4 -11.43 4.52 8.61
CA PHE A 4 -10.14 3.89 8.43
C PHE A 4 -9.07 4.85 7.86
N ILE A 5 -9.46 5.78 6.97
CA ILE A 5 -8.54 6.82 6.50
C ILE A 5 -8.12 7.71 7.67
N ASN A 6 -9.08 8.22 8.46
CA ASN A 6 -8.79 9.04 9.63
C ASN A 6 -7.92 8.30 10.65
N PHE A 7 -8.16 7.00 10.82
CA PHE A 7 -7.36 6.12 11.66
C PHE A 7 -5.92 6.00 11.13
N LEU A 8 -5.72 5.77 9.82
CA LEU A 8 -4.39 5.74 9.22
C LEU A 8 -3.68 7.10 9.34
N ASP A 9 -4.35 8.20 9.00
CA ASP A 9 -3.76 9.55 9.08
C ASP A 9 -3.29 9.89 10.50
N SER A 10 -3.98 9.37 11.52
CA SER A 10 -3.65 9.63 12.93
C SER A 10 -2.58 8.71 13.50
N ASN A 11 -2.34 7.53 12.90
CA ASN A 11 -1.52 6.48 13.51
C ASN A 11 -0.37 5.95 12.63
N LEU A 12 -0.40 6.20 11.32
CA LEU A 12 0.59 5.67 10.38
C LEU A 12 1.72 6.66 10.15
N TYR A 13 2.95 6.25 10.48
CA TYR A 13 4.16 7.00 10.14
C TYR A 13 4.61 6.62 8.73
N LEU A 14 4.43 7.55 7.78
CA LEU A 14 4.66 7.30 6.36
C LEU A 14 6.14 7.20 5.96
N ASN A 15 7.11 7.72 6.73
CA ASN A 15 8.55 7.61 6.43
C ASN A 15 8.93 7.98 4.96
N GLY A 16 8.31 9.03 4.44
CA GLY A 16 8.50 9.50 3.06
C GLY A 16 7.71 8.74 1.99
N PHE A 17 6.85 7.79 2.37
CA PHE A 17 5.78 7.30 1.51
C PHE A 17 4.69 8.37 1.37
N LYS A 18 3.92 8.29 0.28
CA LYS A 18 2.74 9.11 0.04
C LYS A 18 1.51 8.21 0.06
N MET A 19 0.44 8.69 0.68
CA MET A 19 -0.86 8.03 0.68
C MET A 19 -1.81 8.76 -0.26
N ILE A 20 -2.50 8.02 -1.12
CA ILE A 20 -3.53 8.54 -2.02
C ILE A 20 -4.77 7.66 -1.97
N LYS A 21 -5.95 8.27 -1.96
CA LYS A 21 -7.22 7.58 -2.12
C LYS A 21 -7.46 7.31 -3.60
N LEU A 22 -7.61 6.04 -3.98
CA LEU A 22 -7.87 5.64 -5.36
C LEU A 22 -9.37 5.57 -5.68
N SER A 23 -10.18 5.09 -4.73
CA SER A 23 -11.64 4.99 -4.85
C SER A 23 -12.30 5.13 -3.47
N SER A 24 -13.62 4.96 -3.40
CA SER A 24 -14.38 4.94 -2.14
C SER A 24 -13.94 3.85 -1.16
N ASN A 25 -13.28 2.79 -1.64
CA ASN A 25 -12.85 1.64 -0.84
C ASN A 25 -11.36 1.29 -0.99
N LYS A 26 -10.60 2.04 -1.81
CA LYS A 26 -9.19 1.74 -2.10
C LYS A 26 -8.25 2.89 -1.76
N ILE A 27 -7.14 2.54 -1.12
CA ILE A 27 -6.00 3.43 -0.84
C ILE A 27 -4.75 2.84 -1.48
N LEU A 28 -3.88 3.70 -2.00
CA LEU A 28 -2.51 3.36 -2.34
C LEU A 28 -1.54 4.14 -1.46
N ILE A 29 -0.62 3.43 -0.83
CA ILE A 29 0.56 4.02 -0.18
C ILE A 29 1.78 3.64 -1.00
N PHE A 30 2.58 4.62 -1.42
CA PHE A 30 3.71 4.35 -2.29
C PHE A 30 4.94 5.21 -2.01
N LYS A 31 6.10 4.67 -2.36
CA LYS A 31 7.38 5.39 -2.35
C LYS A 31 8.24 4.89 -3.50
N SER A 32 8.81 5.83 -4.24
CA SER A 32 9.77 5.54 -5.29
C SER A 32 11.17 5.43 -4.70
N PHE A 33 11.85 4.34 -5.02
CA PHE A 33 13.27 4.11 -4.76
C PHE A 33 14.02 4.15 -6.10
N SER A 34 15.36 4.20 -6.05
CA SER A 34 16.19 4.29 -7.25
C SER A 34 15.97 3.17 -8.27
N LYS A 35 15.54 1.98 -7.84
CA LYS A 35 15.36 0.80 -8.71
C LYS A 35 13.90 0.37 -8.90
N TYR A 36 13.00 0.81 -8.03
CA TYR A 36 11.60 0.36 -8.05
C TYR A 36 10.73 1.30 -7.23
N SER A 37 9.43 1.32 -7.51
CA SER A 37 8.44 1.89 -6.62
C SER A 37 7.80 0.79 -5.77
N LYS A 38 7.77 0.99 -4.45
CA LYS A 38 7.03 0.12 -3.54
C LYS A 38 5.60 0.65 -3.45
N CYS A 39 4.64 -0.22 -3.71
CA CYS A 39 3.21 0.10 -3.66
C CYS A 39 2.53 -0.82 -2.65
N ILE A 40 1.73 -0.24 -1.76
CA ILE A 40 0.91 -0.92 -0.78
C ILE A 40 -0.53 -0.54 -1.10
N TYR A 41 -1.25 -1.46 -1.73
CA TYR A 41 -2.66 -1.32 -2.03
C TYR A 41 -3.48 -1.80 -0.85
N ILE A 42 -4.44 -1.00 -0.42
CA ILE A 42 -5.37 -1.34 0.64
C ILE A 42 -6.76 -1.27 0.06
N ASP A 43 -7.53 -2.34 0.20
CA ASP A 43 -8.93 -2.45 -0.24
C ASP A 43 -9.79 -2.82 0.98
N ILE A 44 -10.95 -2.19 1.12
CA ILE A 44 -11.92 -2.52 2.17
C ILE A 44 -13.16 -3.13 1.51
N ILE A 45 -13.44 -4.39 1.82
CA ILE A 45 -14.55 -5.16 1.27
C ILE A 45 -15.22 -5.90 2.43
N ASP A 46 -16.52 -5.69 2.65
CA ASP A 46 -17.30 -6.34 3.70
C ASP A 46 -16.61 -6.29 5.09
N ASP A 47 -16.14 -5.09 5.47
CA ASP A 47 -15.38 -4.81 6.69
C ASP A 47 -14.02 -5.53 6.83
N ILE A 48 -13.60 -6.27 5.80
CA ILE A 48 -12.27 -6.89 5.72
C ILE A 48 -11.30 -5.92 5.06
N ILE A 49 -10.18 -5.66 5.75
CA ILE A 49 -9.08 -4.84 5.26
C ILE A 49 -8.10 -5.75 4.53
N GLN A 50 -7.98 -5.58 3.22
CA GLN A 50 -7.09 -6.35 2.38
C GLN A 50 -5.88 -5.50 1.99
N VAL A 51 -4.68 -5.95 2.35
CA VAL A 51 -3.43 -5.27 2.05
C VAL A 51 -2.62 -6.11 1.05
N LYS A 52 -2.34 -5.55 -0.12
CA LYS A 52 -1.48 -6.13 -1.15
C LYS A 52 -0.24 -5.26 -1.33
N ILE A 53 0.93 -5.89 -1.45
CA ILE A 53 2.19 -5.18 -1.65
C ILE A 53 2.76 -5.59 -3.00
N ASP A 54 3.26 -4.61 -3.74
CA ASP A 54 3.93 -4.84 -5.00
C ASP A 54 5.20 -3.99 -5.09
N LYS A 55 6.19 -4.51 -5.81
CA LYS A 55 7.32 -3.73 -6.29
C LYS A 55 7.17 -3.55 -7.78
N ILE A 56 7.12 -2.30 -8.21
CA ILE A 56 6.96 -1.91 -9.61
C ILE A 56 8.32 -1.43 -10.10
N PHE A 57 8.86 -2.09 -11.11
CA PHE A 57 10.14 -1.76 -11.72
C PHE A 57 9.87 -1.06 -13.05
N ASP A 58 10.32 0.19 -13.13
CA ASP A 58 10.37 0.90 -14.38
C ASP A 58 11.65 0.48 -15.10
N VAL A 59 11.51 -0.38 -16.11
CA VAL A 59 12.64 -0.99 -16.83
C VAL A 59 12.90 -0.31 -18.17
N TYR A 60 12.44 0.94 -18.34
CA TYR A 60 12.55 1.75 -19.56
C TYR A 60 13.98 1.89 -20.12
N GLY A 61 15.03 1.48 -19.38
CA GLY A 61 16.42 1.39 -19.86
C GLY A 61 16.86 0.04 -20.43
N PHE A 62 16.13 -1.06 -20.17
CA PHE A 62 16.44 -2.40 -20.67
C PHE A 62 15.51 -2.83 -21.80
N TYR A 63 14.23 -2.49 -21.66
CA TYR A 63 13.20 -2.64 -22.68
C TYR A 63 11.99 -1.77 -22.32
N ASN A 64 11.12 -1.48 -23.29
CA ASN A 64 9.92 -0.71 -23.01
C ASN A 64 8.90 -1.58 -22.26
N GLY A 65 8.92 -1.52 -20.92
CA GLY A 65 7.99 -2.27 -20.09
C GLY A 65 7.97 -1.82 -18.64
N ILE A 66 6.95 -2.30 -17.93
CA ILE A 66 6.83 -2.19 -16.47
C ILE A 66 6.79 -3.62 -15.94
N GLU A 67 7.74 -3.98 -15.09
CA GLU A 67 7.68 -5.26 -14.37
C GLU A 67 7.06 -5.07 -13.00
N ARG A 68 6.36 -6.11 -12.54
CA ARG A 68 5.69 -6.10 -11.25
C ARG A 68 5.97 -7.39 -10.49
N LEU A 69 6.65 -7.27 -9.36
CA LEU A 69 6.75 -8.35 -8.40
C LEU A 69 5.53 -8.29 -7.48
N MET A 70 4.59 -9.22 -7.68
CA MET A 70 3.40 -9.36 -6.83
C MET A 70 3.77 -10.10 -5.55
N LEU A 71 3.63 -9.45 -4.40
CA LEU A 71 3.78 -10.12 -3.10
C LEU A 71 2.41 -10.61 -2.60
N PRO A 72 2.41 -11.57 -1.65
CA PRO A 72 1.18 -12.12 -1.09
C PRO A 72 0.27 -11.03 -0.51
N LYS A 73 -1.02 -11.23 -0.72
CA LYS A 73 -2.09 -10.42 -0.17
C LYS A 73 -2.44 -10.93 1.23
N ASN A 74 -2.55 -10.01 2.19
CA ASN A 74 -2.99 -10.31 3.54
C ASN A 74 -4.34 -9.66 3.83
N SER A 75 -5.19 -10.37 4.56
CA SER A 75 -6.51 -9.89 4.98
C SER A 75 -6.55 -9.74 6.50
N PHE A 76 -7.23 -8.71 6.97
CA PHE A 76 -7.35 -8.38 8.39
C PHE A 76 -8.80 -8.05 8.70
N ASN A 77 -9.25 -8.49 9.87
CA ASN A 77 -10.59 -8.19 10.39
C ASN A 77 -10.55 -7.08 11.46
N ASP A 78 -9.38 -6.47 11.69
CA ASP A 78 -9.18 -5.41 12.68
C ASP A 78 -8.16 -4.37 12.20
N MET A 79 -8.42 -3.10 12.55
CA MET A 79 -7.60 -1.98 12.09
C MET A 79 -6.18 -1.99 12.68
N LYS A 80 -5.99 -2.53 13.89
CA LYS A 80 -4.71 -2.49 14.61
C LYS A 80 -3.70 -3.45 13.99
N SER A 81 -4.12 -4.67 13.67
CA SER A 81 -3.30 -5.66 12.96
C SER A 81 -2.95 -5.18 11.56
N SER A 82 -3.92 -4.60 10.83
CA SER A 82 -3.64 -4.04 9.51
C SER A 82 -2.65 -2.88 9.59
N LEU A 83 -2.78 -1.98 10.57
CA LEU A 83 -1.84 -0.88 10.79
C LEU A 83 -0.43 -1.39 11.04
N ASN A 84 -0.27 -2.37 11.95
CA ASN A 84 1.04 -2.96 12.25
C ASN A 84 1.69 -3.56 11.00
N TYR A 85 0.90 -4.22 10.15
CA TYR A 85 1.39 -4.77 8.89
C TYR A 85 1.77 -3.68 7.89
N ILE A 86 0.94 -2.65 7.71
CA ILE A 86 1.22 -1.51 6.82
C ILE A 86 2.46 -0.76 7.31
N GLN A 87 2.57 -0.48 8.61
CA GLN A 87 3.70 0.25 9.21
C GLN A 87 5.02 -0.49 9.05
N LYS A 88 5.04 -1.82 9.20
CA LYS A 88 6.22 -2.66 8.90
C LYS A 88 6.67 -2.52 7.45
N ASN A 89 5.72 -2.26 6.54
CA ASN A 89 5.97 -2.12 5.12
C ASN A 89 6.20 -0.67 4.66
N CYS A 90 5.95 0.33 5.50
CA CYS A 90 6.38 1.71 5.34
C CYS A 90 7.78 1.96 5.93
N ARG A 91 8.68 0.97 5.82
CA ARG A 91 10.10 1.06 6.17
C ARG A 91 10.93 0.91 4.91
#